data_AF-A0A661DAY6-F1
#
_entry.id   AF-A0A661DAY6-F1
#
_cell.length_a   1.000
_cell.length_b   1.000
_cell.length_c   1.000
_cell.angle_alpha   90.00
_cell.angle_beta   90.00
_cell.angle_gamma   90.00
#
_symmetry.space_group_name_H-M   'P 1'
#
loop_
_entity.id
_entity.type
_entity.pdbx_description
1 polymer ?
#
loop_
_entity_poly.entity_id
_entity_poly.type
_entity_poly.pdbx_seq_one_letter_code
_entity_poly.pdbx_strand_id
1 'polypeptide(L)'
;MRKKGIKDRYNIVKKLLKKRCFVSLQALKKTSTGQHKNRGQQFNKIAKLRAKYENSDNPIISHDASTKESIGNLYRDGHQITTETSGSF
;
A
#
# COMPACT_ATOMS: atom_id res chain seq x y z
N MET A 1 27.83 -1.18 35.48
CA MET A 1 27.71 -2.22 34.42
C MET A 1 27.79 -1.54 33.06
N ARG A 2 28.88 -1.73 32.30
CA ARG A 2 29.05 -1.14 30.96
C ARG A 2 28.32 -2.00 29.93
N LYS A 3 27.29 -1.44 29.27
CA LYS A 3 26.63 -2.09 28.11
C LYS A 3 27.69 -2.36 27.05
N LYS A 4 27.92 -3.64 26.71
CA LYS A 4 28.85 -4.06 25.65
C LYS A 4 28.28 -3.60 24.30
N GLY A 5 28.60 -2.37 23.90
CA GLY A 5 28.36 -1.91 22.54
C GLY A 5 29.34 -2.64 21.61
N ILE A 6 28.81 -3.39 20.65
CA ILE A 6 29.63 -3.98 19.58
C ILE A 6 30.25 -2.81 18.81
N LYS A 7 31.56 -2.63 18.91
CA LYS A 7 32.32 -1.59 18.21
C LYS A 7 32.56 -2.07 16.78
N ASP A 8 31.49 -2.18 16.01
CA ASP A 8 31.55 -2.69 14.64
C ASP A 8 32.01 -1.58 13.68
N ARG A 9 32.88 -1.94 12.72
CA ARG A 9 33.10 -1.08 11.55
C ARG A 9 31.73 -0.88 10.90
N TYR A 10 31.40 0.38 10.58
CA TYR A 10 30.07 0.94 10.24
C TYR A 10 29.18 0.13 9.27
N ASN A 11 29.68 -0.94 8.66
CA ASN A 11 29.02 -1.73 7.63
C ASN A 11 28.96 -3.25 7.88
N ILE A 12 29.46 -3.78 9.00
CA ILE A 12 29.47 -5.25 9.23
C ILE A 12 28.05 -5.80 9.34
N VAL A 13 27.18 -5.15 10.12
CA VAL A 13 25.75 -5.49 10.22
C VAL A 13 25.07 -5.46 8.84
N LYS A 14 25.31 -4.41 8.03
CA LYS A 14 24.76 -4.30 6.68
C LYS A 14 25.26 -5.41 5.74
N LYS A 15 26.53 -5.80 5.85
CA LYS A 15 27.11 -6.91 5.07
C LYS A 15 26.52 -8.26 5.48
N LEU A 16 26.32 -8.49 6.77
CA LEU A 16 25.73 -9.72 7.30
C LEU A 16 24.28 -9.89 6.82
N LEU A 17 23.50 -8.81 6.89
CA LEU A 17 22.11 -8.78 6.43
C LEU A 17 22.02 -9.05 4.91
N LYS A 18 22.88 -8.42 4.10
CA LYS A 18 22.95 -8.71 2.65
C LYS A 18 23.31 -10.16 2.35
N LYS A 19 24.27 -10.75 3.08
CA LYS A 19 24.68 -12.14 2.89
C LYS A 19 23.55 -13.13 3.18
N ARG A 20 22.64 -12.76 4.08
CA ARG A 20 21.43 -13.53 4.43
C ARG A 20 20.20 -13.09 3.61
N CYS A 21 20.41 -12.36 2.51
CA CYS A 21 19.38 -11.91 1.57
C CYS A 21 18.29 -10.97 2.16
N PHE A 22 18.59 -10.29 3.26
CA PHE A 22 17.69 -9.28 3.80
C PHE A 22 17.68 -8.01 2.93
N VAL A 23 16.49 -7.51 2.64
CA VAL A 23 16.26 -6.29 1.87
C VAL A 23 15.49 -5.27 2.70
N SER A 24 15.78 -3.98 2.47
CA SER A 24 15.05 -2.88 3.09
C SER A 24 13.80 -2.60 2.26
N LEU A 25 12.63 -2.93 2.81
CA LEU A 25 11.34 -2.70 2.17
C LEU A 25 10.55 -1.63 2.94
N GLN A 26 9.71 -0.90 2.21
CA GLN A 26 8.65 -0.12 2.84
C GLN A 26 7.54 -1.08 3.27
N ALA A 27 6.97 -0.85 4.45
CA ALA A 27 5.87 -1.68 4.94
C ALA A 27 4.66 -1.58 4.00
N LEU A 28 4.10 -2.72 3.58
CA LEU A 28 2.93 -2.73 2.70
C LEU A 28 1.71 -2.20 3.45
N LYS A 29 0.98 -1.28 2.81
CA LYS A 29 -0.30 -0.76 3.32
C LYS A 29 -1.40 -1.82 3.16
N LYS A 30 -1.46 -2.79 4.08
CA LYS A 30 -2.55 -3.78 4.14
C LYS A 30 -3.75 -3.33 4.98
N THR A 31 -3.63 -2.22 5.70
CA THR A 31 -4.72 -1.69 6.52
C THR A 31 -5.82 -1.14 5.61
N SER A 32 -7.01 -1.74 5.69
CA SER A 32 -8.20 -1.24 5.00
C SER A 32 -8.50 0.20 5.44
N THR A 33 -8.89 1.08 4.51
CA THR A 33 -9.17 2.51 4.78
C THR A 33 -10.56 2.72 5.43
N GLY A 34 -10.92 1.83 6.37
CA GLY A 34 -12.21 1.84 7.05
C GLY A 34 -13.38 1.33 6.20
N GLN A 35 -14.57 1.29 6.80
CA GLN A 35 -15.82 0.94 6.14
C GLN A 35 -16.63 2.21 5.86
N HIS A 36 -17.03 2.42 4.61
CA HIS A 36 -17.93 3.52 4.26
C HIS A 36 -19.38 3.02 4.28
N LYS A 37 -20.26 3.72 5.02
CA LYS A 37 -21.66 3.31 5.25
C LYS A 37 -22.42 3.00 3.96
N ASN A 38 -22.10 3.72 2.88
CA ASN A 38 -22.80 3.60 1.60
C ASN A 38 -21.99 2.87 0.51
N ARG A 39 -20.94 2.11 0.88
CA ARG A 39 -20.08 1.38 -0.07
C ARG A 39 -20.90 0.44 -0.97
N GLY A 40 -21.83 -0.31 -0.40
CA GLY A 40 -22.72 -1.21 -1.17
C GLY A 40 -23.64 -0.46 -2.13
N GLN A 41 -24.16 0.71 -1.73
CA GLN A 41 -25.04 1.53 -2.57
C GLN A 41 -24.31 2.07 -3.80
N GLN A 42 -23.03 2.43 -3.67
CA GLN A 42 -22.18 2.86 -4.78
C GLN A 42 -22.04 1.75 -5.83
N PHE A 43 -21.75 0.52 -5.42
CA PHE A 43 -21.63 -0.61 -6.35
C PHE A 43 -22.95 -0.91 -7.06
N ASN A 44 -24.07 -0.87 -6.33
CA ASN A 44 -25.40 -1.07 -6.93
C ASN A 44 -25.74 0.01 -7.96
N LYS A 45 -25.37 1.27 -7.70
CA LYS A 45 -25.58 2.38 -8.65
C LYS A 45 -24.72 2.20 -9.91
N ILE A 46 -23.46 1.82 -9.75
CA ILE A 46 -22.55 1.53 -10.87
C ILE A 46 -23.08 0.38 -11.73
N ALA A 47 -23.53 -0.71 -11.10
CA ALA A 47 -24.08 -1.87 -11.82
C ALA A 47 -25.30 -1.49 -12.69
N LYS A 48 -26.24 -0.70 -12.14
CA LYS A 48 -27.41 -0.22 -12.88
C LYS A 48 -27.02 0.66 -14.08
N LEU A 49 -26.09 1.59 -13.87
CA LEU A 49 -25.63 2.48 -14.93
C LEU A 49 -24.92 1.69 -16.04
N ARG A 50 -24.06 0.75 -15.67
CA ARG A 50 -23.35 -0.11 -16.62
C ARG A 50 -24.32 -0.89 -17.50
N ALA A 51 -25.31 -1.56 -16.90
CA ALA A 51 -26.34 -2.28 -17.65
C ALA A 51 -27.12 -1.36 -18.62
N LYS A 52 -27.41 -0.12 -18.22
CA LYS A 52 -28.08 0.84 -19.10
C LYS A 52 -27.23 1.23 -20.32
N TYR A 53 -25.93 1.46 -20.12
CA TYR A 53 -25.05 1.90 -21.21
C TYR A 53 -24.59 0.75 -22.12
N GLU A 54 -24.45 -0.47 -21.59
CA GLU A 54 -24.17 -1.67 -22.40
C GLU A 54 -25.34 -2.04 -23.33
N ASN A 55 -26.58 -1.69 -22.96
CA ASN A 55 -27.77 -1.88 -23.80
C ASN A 55 -28.03 -0.72 -24.77
N SER A 56 -27.10 0.23 -24.90
CA SER A 56 -27.22 1.41 -25.77
C SER A 56 -26.26 1.27 -26.95
N ASP A 57 -26.68 1.68 -28.14
CA ASP A 57 -25.84 1.67 -29.35
C ASP A 57 -24.71 2.73 -29.33
N ASN A 58 -24.66 3.58 -28.30
CA ASN A 58 -23.64 4.61 -28.17
C ASN A 58 -22.29 4.03 -27.71
N PRO A 59 -21.16 4.56 -28.22
CA PRO A 59 -19.85 4.14 -27.76
C PRO A 59 -19.63 4.50 -26.28
N ILE A 60 -19.15 3.54 -25.50
CA ILE A 60 -18.80 3.74 -24.09
C ILE A 60 -17.40 4.34 -24.02
N ILE A 61 -17.32 5.60 -23.58
CA ILE A 61 -16.06 6.31 -23.39
C ILE A 61 -15.83 6.48 -21.89
N SER A 62 -14.76 5.88 -21.38
CA SER A 62 -14.29 6.12 -20.02
C SER A 62 -13.37 7.32 -19.99
N HIS A 63 -13.77 8.39 -19.30
CA HIS A 63 -12.86 9.47 -18.93
C HIS A 63 -12.51 9.31 -17.46
N ASP A 64 -11.26 8.93 -17.16
CA ASP A 64 -10.74 8.98 -15.80
C ASP A 64 -10.23 10.39 -15.53
N ALA A 65 -10.98 11.16 -14.75
CA ALA A 65 -10.50 12.41 -14.17
C ALA A 65 -10.09 12.10 -12.73
N SER A 66 -8.84 11.68 -12.56
CA SER A 66 -8.21 11.56 -11.25
C SER A 66 -8.12 12.96 -10.63
N THR A 67 -9.16 13.35 -9.89
CA THR A 67 -9.04 14.49 -8.98
C THR A 67 -8.16 14.00 -7.84
N LYS A 68 -7.02 14.66 -7.62
CA LYS A 68 -6.20 14.42 -6.42
C LYS A 68 -7.04 14.82 -5.21
N GLU A 69 -7.80 13.89 -4.66
CA GLU A 69 -8.42 14.07 -3.36
C GLU A 69 -7.29 14.24 -2.34
N SER A 70 -7.39 15.26 -1.48
CA SER A 70 -6.42 15.46 -0.40
C SER A 70 -6.69 14.43 0.69
N ILE A 71 -6.28 13.19 0.46
CA ILE A 71 -6.46 12.03 1.35
C ILE A 71 -5.53 12.07 2.58
N GLY A 72 -4.87 13.22 2.82
CA GLY A 72 -3.87 13.42 3.86
C GLY A 72 -2.50 12.83 3.53
N ASN A 73 -1.56 12.98 4.47
CA ASN A 73 -0.25 12.36 4.35
C ASN A 73 -0.35 10.85 4.66
N LEU A 74 -0.46 10.03 3.62
CA LEU A 74 -0.49 8.57 3.74
C LEU A 74 0.93 7.96 3.94
N TYR A 75 1.96 8.80 3.96
CA TYR A 75 3.34 8.40 4.25
C TYR A 75 3.45 7.94 5.71
N ARG A 76 3.95 6.73 5.91
CA ARG A 76 4.35 6.23 7.23
C ARG A 76 5.86 6.15 7.25
N ASP A 77 6.48 6.82 8.21
CA ASP A 77 7.92 6.72 8.41
C ASP A 77 8.23 5.34 9.04
N GLY A 78 9.15 4.59 8.42
CA GLY A 78 9.47 3.23 8.84
C GLY A 78 9.97 2.34 7.70
N HIS A 79 11.24 1.94 7.80
CA HIS A 79 11.85 0.94 6.94
C HIS A 79 11.98 -0.39 7.68
N GLN A 80 11.57 -1.49 7.07
CA GLN A 80 11.73 -2.83 7.63
C GLN A 80 12.79 -3.60 6.84
N ILE A 81 13.68 -4.28 7.56
CA ILE A 81 14.68 -5.18 6.99
C ILE A 81 14.17 -6.60 7.17
N THR A 82 13.73 -7.24 6.09
CA THR A 82 13.12 -8.58 6.12
C THR A 82 13.52 -9.39 4.89
N THR A 83 13.41 -10.71 4.98
CA THR A 83 13.61 -11.66 3.87
C THR A 83 12.29 -12.00 3.17
N GLU A 84 11.16 -11.73 3.83
CA GLU A 84 9.81 -12.08 3.38
C GLU A 84 8.89 -10.86 3.34
N THR A 85 7.87 -10.89 2.48
CA THR A 85 6.87 -9.82 2.40
C THR A 85 5.97 -9.84 3.65
N SER A 86 6.42 -9.15 4.70
CA SER A 86 5.64 -8.98 5.93
C SER A 86 4.56 -7.92 5.69
N GLY A 87 3.29 -8.34 5.67
CA GLY A 87 2.19 -7.42 5.80
C GLY A 87 1.99 -7.11 7.27
N SER A 88 1.99 -5.83 7.66
CA SER A 88 1.40 -5.46 8.95
C SER A 88 -0.07 -5.86 8.93
N PHE A 89 -0.47 -6.71 9.89
CA PHE A 89 -1.86 -7.06 10.17
C PHE A 89 -2.60 -5.86 10.77
#